data_AF-A0A524KXM9-F1
#
_entry.id   AF-A0A524KXM9-F1
#
_cell.length_a   1.000
_cell.length_b   1.000
_cell.length_c   1.000
_cell.angle_alpha   90.00
_cell.angle_beta   90.00
_cell.angle_gamma   90.00
#
_symmetry.space_group_name_H-M   'P 1'
#
loop_
_entity.id
_entity.type
_entity.pdbx_description
1 polymer ?
#
loop_
_entity_poly.entity_id
_entity_poly.type
_entity_poly.pdbx_seq_one_letter_code
_entity_poly.pdbx_strand_id
1 'polypeptide(L)' 'PINIETLQNCIPIYEEMEGWKGDVSQITKYENLPKQLKAYISRIEELVKTKVVIISVGPKRSQTIIREKVFK' A
#
# COMPACT_ATOMS: atom_id res chain seq x y z
N PRO A 1 -18.22 -11.19 -5.28
CA PRO A 1 -19.60 -11.52 -5.70
C PRO A 1 -20.53 -10.32 -5.46
N ILE A 2 -21.55 -10.11 -6.29
CA ILE A 2 -22.49 -9.00 -6.10
C ILE A 2 -23.53 -9.29 -5.00
N ASN A 3 -23.81 -10.57 -4.73
CA ASN A 3 -24.71 -11.00 -3.66
C ASN A 3 -23.95 -11.10 -2.32
N ILE A 4 -24.52 -10.48 -1.28
CA ILE A 4 -24.02 -10.48 0.09
C ILE A 4 -23.94 -11.91 0.65
N GLU A 5 -24.95 -12.74 0.43
CA GLU A 5 -24.99 -14.14 0.90
C GLU A 5 -23.83 -14.95 0.31
N THR A 6 -23.51 -14.71 -0.97
CA THR A 6 -22.36 -15.35 -1.62
C THR A 6 -21.04 -14.85 -1.06
N LEU A 7 -20.92 -13.53 -0.80
CA LEU A 7 -19.70 -12.94 -0.24
C LEU A 7 -19.41 -13.43 1.18
N GLN A 8 -20.44 -13.64 2.01
CA GLN A 8 -20.30 -14.15 3.38
C GLN A 8 -19.67 -15.54 3.44
N ASN A 9 -19.92 -16.37 2.41
CA ASN A 9 -19.38 -17.73 2.32
C ASN A 9 -18.00 -17.79 1.65
N CYS A 10 -17.45 -16.66 1.17
CA CYS A 10 -16.12 -16.64 0.56
C CYS A 10 -15.04 -16.82 1.63
N ILE A 11 -14.12 -17.74 1.37
CA ILE A 11 -12.91 -17.92 2.19
C ILE A 11 -11.77 -17.16 1.49
N PRO A 12 -11.14 -16.18 2.15
CA PRO A 12 -10.00 -15.48 1.58
C PRO A 12 -8.80 -16.44 1.45
N ILE A 13 -8.16 -16.39 0.28
CA ILE A 13 -6.89 -17.06 0.03
C ILE A 13 -5.80 -16.01 0.20
N TYR A 14 -5.05 -16.10 1.30
CA TYR A 14 -4.03 -15.13 1.64
C TYR A 14 -2.68 -15.46 1.01
N GLU A 15 -1.90 -14.42 0.82
CA GLU A 15 -0.47 -14.49 0.50
C GLU A 15 0.30 -13.92 1.70
N GLU A 16 1.38 -14.60 2.10
CA GLU A 16 2.23 -14.18 3.21
C GLU A 16 3.46 -13.44 2.68
N MET A 17 3.83 -12.37 3.38
CA MET A 17 5.01 -11.55 3.05
C MET A 17 5.72 -11.14 4.33
N GLU A 18 7.04 -10.90 4.24
CA GLU A 18 7.79 -10.36 5.36
C GLU A 18 7.28 -8.96 5.74
N GLY A 19 6.98 -8.76 7.02
CA GLY A 19 6.68 -7.44 7.56
C GLY A 19 7.92 -6.55 7.67
N TRP A 20 7.70 -5.26 7.95
CA TRP A 20 8.77 -4.32 8.32
C TRP A 20 8.66 -3.96 9.80
N LYS A 21 9.78 -3.48 10.35
CA LYS A 21 9.85 -2.92 11.72
C LYS A 21 10.25 -1.45 11.66
N GLY A 22 9.89 -0.72 12.70
CA GLY A 22 10.22 0.71 12.85
C GLY A 22 9.10 1.64 12.40
N ASP A 23 9.21 2.90 12.82
CA ASP A 23 8.25 3.94 12.47
C ASP A 23 8.55 4.51 11.08
N VAL A 24 7.52 4.59 10.24
CA VAL A 24 7.59 5.18 8.89
C VAL A 24 6.94 6.56 8.83
N SER A 25 6.38 7.05 9.94
CA SER A 25 5.59 8.27 9.99
C SER A 25 6.37 9.54 9.61
N GLN A 26 7.69 9.52 9.72
CA GLN A 26 8.57 10.64 9.34
C GLN A 26 9.16 10.51 7.93
N ILE A 27 8.86 9.43 7.20
CA ILE A 27 9.41 9.21 5.87
C ILE A 27 8.62 10.01 4.84
N THR A 28 9.30 10.89 4.11
CA THR A 28 8.70 11.77 3.09
C THR A 28 9.08 11.38 1.65
N LYS A 29 10.02 10.43 1.48
CA LYS A 29 10.48 9.95 0.17
C LYS A 29 10.35 8.44 0.06
N TYR A 30 9.84 7.96 -1.07
CA TYR A 30 9.60 6.53 -1.33
C TYR A 30 10.85 5.67 -1.20
N GLU A 31 11.98 6.16 -1.70
CA GLU A 31 13.29 5.50 -1.67
C GLU A 31 13.74 5.12 -0.26
N ASN A 32 13.38 5.93 0.74
CA ASN A 32 13.74 5.75 2.14
C ASN A 32 12.83 4.76 2.89
N LEU A 33 11.78 4.24 2.25
CA LEU A 33 10.92 3.23 2.87
C LEU A 33 11.68 1.90 3.07
N PRO A 34 11.36 1.13 4.12
CA PRO A 34 11.88 -0.21 4.31
C PRO A 34 11.69 -1.09 3.06
N LYS A 35 12.65 -1.98 2.79
CA LYS A 35 12.62 -2.87 1.63
C LYS A 35 11.34 -3.71 1.60
N GLN A 36 10.93 -4.25 2.74
CA GLN A 36 9.72 -5.06 2.90
C GLN A 36 8.45 -4.27 2.61
N LEU A 37 8.37 -3.01 3.06
CA LEU A 37 7.24 -2.13 2.75
C LEU A 37 7.16 -1.82 1.24
N LYS A 38 8.30 -1.56 0.60
CA LYS A 38 8.34 -1.39 -0.86
C LYS A 38 7.89 -2.65 -1.60
N ALA A 39 8.30 -3.84 -1.13
CA ALA A 39 7.86 -5.11 -1.70
C ALA A 39 6.35 -5.31 -1.56
N TYR A 40 5.78 -4.98 -0.40
CA TYR A 40 4.34 -5.03 -0.16
C TYR A 40 3.56 -4.10 -1.12
N ILE A 41 4.03 -2.86 -1.30
CA ILE A 41 3.43 -1.91 -2.24
C ILE A 41 3.51 -2.45 -3.67
N SER A 42 4.68 -2.93 -4.11
CA SER A 42 4.84 -3.52 -5.43
C SER A 42 3.90 -4.70 -5.66
N ARG A 43 3.69 -5.55 -4.64
CA ARG A 43 2.79 -6.69 -4.76
C ARG A 43 1.33 -6.27 -4.96
N ILE A 44 0.89 -5.23 -4.25
CA ILE A 44 -0.44 -4.64 -4.48
C ILE A 44 -0.54 -4.12 -5.91
N GLU A 45 0.47 -3.36 -6.39
CA GLU A 45 0.49 -2.81 -7.76
C GLU A 45 0.37 -3.91 -8.83
N GLU A 46 1.04 -5.04 -8.65
CA GLU A 46 0.95 -6.20 -9.54
C GLU A 46 -0.45 -6.83 -9.56
N LEU A 47 -1.05 -7.02 -8.37
CA LEU A 47 -2.37 -7.64 -8.23
C LEU A 47 -3.48 -6.77 -8.83
N VAL A 48 -3.43 -5.45 -8.59
CA VAL A 48 -4.44 -4.50 -9.09
C VAL A 48 -4.10 -3.93 -10.46
N LYS A 49 -2.93 -4.27 -11.01
CA LYS A 49 -2.40 -3.79 -12.30
C LYS A 49 -2.39 -2.27 -12.43
N THR A 50 -2.17 -1.57 -11.31
CA THR A 50 -2.30 -0.12 -11.20
C THR A 50 -1.23 0.43 -10.26
N LYS A 51 -0.62 1.55 -10.65
CA LYS A 51 0.44 2.19 -9.88
C LYS A 51 -0.11 2.96 -8.67
N VAL A 52 0.51 2.78 -7.52
CA VAL A 52 0.27 3.55 -6.29
C VAL A 52 1.06 4.85 -6.37
N VAL A 53 0.38 5.97 -6.59
CA VAL A 53 1.04 7.28 -6.76
C VAL A 53 1.09 8.14 -5.49
N ILE A 54 0.22 7.86 -4.51
CA ILE A 54 0.15 8.55 -3.22
C ILE A 54 0.20 7.51 -2.11
N ILE A 55 1.05 7.75 -1.09
CA ILE A 55 1.17 6.90 0.10
C ILE A 55 1.07 7.79 1.34
N SER A 56 0.04 7.59 2.16
CA SER A 56 -0.09 8.28 3.44
C SER A 56 0.56 7.45 4.56
N VAL A 57 1.48 8.07 5.30
CA VAL A 57 2.19 7.43 6.43
C VAL A 57 1.82 8.07 7.78
N GLY A 58 0.85 8.97 7.81
CA GLY A 58 0.40 9.60 9.04
C GLY A 58 -0.70 10.66 8.83
N PRO A 59 -1.20 11.27 9.92
CA PRO A 59 -2.33 12.20 9.86
C PRO A 59 -1.98 13.59 9.30
N LYS A 60 -0.71 14.01 9.36
CA LYS A 60 -0.31 15.34 8.88
C LYS A 60 -0.17 15.34 7.36
N ARG A 61 -0.45 16.49 6.72
CA ARG A 61 -0.25 16.68 5.27
C ARG A 61 1.18 16.39 4.80
N SER A 62 2.18 16.70 5.65
CA SER A 62 3.59 16.42 5.36
C SER A 62 3.94 14.92 5.42
N GLN A 63 3.07 14.09 6.00
CA GLN A 63 3.23 12.64 6.10
C GLN A 63 2.55 11.94 4.91
N THR A 64 2.73 12.49 3.73
CA THR A 64 2.21 11.96 2.46
C THR A 64 3.33 11.96 1.44
N ILE A 65 3.62 10.79 0.88
CA ILE A 65 4.62 10.59 -0.17
C ILE A 65 3.90 10.63 -1.51
N ILE A 66 4.32 11.54 -2.38
CA ILE A 66 3.81 11.67 -3.76
C ILE A 66 4.90 11.11 -4.68
N ARG A 67 4.65 9.96 -5.31
CA ARG A 67 5.61 9.30 -6.22
C ARG A 67 5.63 9.93 -7.61
N GLU A 68 4.50 10.48 -8.05
CA GLU A 68 4.34 11.08 -9.36
C GLU A 68 3.44 12.32 -9.30
N LYS A 69 3.61 13.26 -10.22
CA LYS A 69 2.81 14.48 -10.26
C LYS A 69 1.37 14.14 -10.67
N VAL A 70 0.44 14.17 -9.71
CA VAL A 70 -0.97 13.77 -9.91
C VAL A 70 -1.80 14.85 -10.60
N PHE A 71 -1.46 16.11 -10.39
CA PHE A 71 -2.17 17.27 -10.94
C PHE A 71 -1.24 18.08 -11.84
N LYS A 72 -1.78 18.69 -12.91
CA LYS A 72 -1.01 19.58 -13.79
C LYS A 72 -0.70 20.89 -13.09
#